data_AF-A0A538JK07-F1
#
_entry.id   AF-A0A538JK07-F1
#
_cell.length_a   1.000
_cell.length_b   1.000
_cell.length_c   1.000
_cell.angle_alpha   90.00
_cell.angle_beta   90.00
_cell.angle_gamma   90.00
#
_symmetry.space_group_name_H-M   'P 1'
#
loop_
_entity.id
_entity.type
_entity.pdbx_description
1 polymer ?
#
loop_
_entity_poly.entity_id
_entity_poly.type
_entity_poly.pdbx_seq_one_letter_code
_entity_poly.pdbx_strand_id
1 'polypeptide(L)'
;MEGQVLGQVGALGSAMADVAVQRERNRRLRLRRVATGLGVVAGWMLLRALLGHPVVLGPPHLPAALAAYFPAILLVLLLSAAILVPMLGAGRSPHVLYRPGEIDVSLADVKGAGVVVEEVVKTLNLFLAFKTFRERMGGSPRRAILFEGPPGTGKTYMAKAMAREAGVPFLFVSSSAFQSMYYGQTNRKIRSYFKALRKAAREEGGAIGFIEEIDAIGAARSGMGASTGREGISGVVNELLIQLQSFDTPTGGRRMRNWGIDRVNRWVPTHRQLDAPRPHAANILVIGATNRAEDLDPALMRPGRFDRAIYFDLPSRSGRREIIDYYLARRLAS
;
A
#
# COMPACT_ATOMS: atom_id res chain seq x y z
N MET A 1 -38.54 15.81 3.21
CA MET A 1 -38.54 14.57 4.02
C MET A 1 -37.12 14.03 4.05
N GLU A 2 -36.35 14.51 5.03
CA GLU A 2 -35.00 14.08 5.30
C GLU A 2 -35.03 12.75 6.06
N GLY A 3 -34.59 11.68 5.41
CA GLY A 3 -34.21 10.44 6.08
C GLY A 3 -32.72 10.49 6.41
N GLN A 4 -32.30 11.36 7.33
CA GLN A 4 -30.95 11.28 7.89
C GLN A 4 -30.87 10.05 8.81
N VAL A 5 -30.13 9.04 8.36
CA VAL A 5 -29.84 7.82 9.11
C VAL A 5 -28.85 8.15 10.24
N LEU A 6 -29.42 8.48 11.41
CA LEU A 6 -28.77 8.86 12.69
C LEU A 6 -27.71 7.87 13.25
N GLY A 7 -27.39 6.77 12.55
CA GLY A 7 -26.39 5.78 12.98
C GLY A 7 -25.06 5.78 12.21
N GLN A 8 -25.01 6.30 10.98
CA GLN A 8 -23.82 6.16 10.11
C GLN A 8 -22.72 7.19 10.41
N VAL A 9 -23.10 8.42 10.78
CA VAL A 9 -22.12 9.50 11.08
C VAL A 9 -21.32 9.20 12.34
N GLY A 10 -21.92 8.55 13.35
CA GLY A 10 -21.24 8.14 14.59
C GLY A 10 -20.25 7.00 14.40
N ALA A 11 -20.59 6.01 13.56
CA ALA A 11 -19.70 4.90 13.23
C ALA A 11 -18.45 5.37 12.47
N LEU A 12 -18.62 6.25 11.49
CA LEU A 12 -17.52 6.87 10.74
C LEU A 12 -16.57 7.66 11.64
N GLY A 13 -17.11 8.51 12.53
CA GLY A 13 -16.30 9.29 13.47
C GLY A 13 -15.46 8.40 14.41
N SER A 14 -16.07 7.35 14.96
CA SER A 14 -15.36 6.39 15.84
C SER A 14 -14.30 5.57 15.11
N ALA A 15 -14.55 5.21 13.85
CA ALA A 15 -13.67 4.36 13.07
C ALA A 15 -12.50 5.14 12.42
N MET A 16 -12.74 6.41 12.04
CA MET A 16 -11.67 7.36 11.74
C MET A 16 -10.81 7.65 12.97
N ALA A 17 -11.41 7.71 14.16
CA ALA A 17 -10.66 7.82 15.41
C ALA A 17 -9.74 6.61 15.64
N ASP A 18 -10.16 5.38 15.33
CA ASP A 18 -9.31 4.19 15.45
C ASP A 18 -8.06 4.27 14.55
N VAL A 19 -8.22 4.67 13.28
CA VAL A 19 -7.09 4.85 12.36
C VAL A 19 -6.16 5.98 12.83
N ALA A 20 -6.73 7.11 13.26
CA ALA A 20 -5.97 8.26 13.76
C ALA A 20 -5.21 7.94 15.06
N VAL A 21 -5.83 7.25 16.01
CA VAL A 21 -5.21 6.80 17.26
C VAL A 21 -4.06 5.83 16.97
N GLN A 22 -4.26 4.89 16.05
CA GLN A 22 -3.23 3.94 15.65
C GLN A 22 -2.01 4.66 15.03
N ARG A 23 -2.25 5.63 14.14
CA ARG A 23 -1.22 6.47 13.52
C ARG A 23 -0.40 7.23 14.57
N GLU A 24 -1.07 7.91 15.50
CA GLU A 24 -0.41 8.71 16.53
C GLU A 24 0.42 7.82 17.47
N ARG A 25 -0.11 6.65 17.87
CA ARG A 25 0.65 5.68 18.68
C ARG A 25 1.93 5.23 17.97
N ASN A 26 1.84 4.89 16.68
CA ASN A 26 2.99 4.49 15.89
C ASN A 26 4.02 5.62 15.74
N ARG A 27 3.56 6.85 15.52
CA ARG A 27 4.42 8.05 15.47
C ARG A 27 5.20 8.22 16.76
N ARG A 28 4.54 8.17 17.92
CA ARG A 28 5.19 8.26 19.24
C ARG A 28 6.25 7.17 19.45
N LEU A 29 5.94 5.93 19.07
CA LEU A 29 6.90 4.82 19.19
C LEU A 29 8.13 5.02 18.28
N ARG A 30 7.94 5.51 17.05
CA ARG A 30 9.04 5.86 16.14
C ARG A 30 9.93 6.93 16.76
N LEU A 31 9.31 8.02 17.26
CA LEU A 31 10.04 9.11 17.91
C LEU A 31 10.82 8.64 19.14
N ARG A 32 10.21 7.83 20.01
CA ARG A 32 10.89 7.25 21.18
C ARG A 32 12.10 6.42 20.77
N ARG A 33 11.97 5.54 19.75
CA ARG A 33 13.11 4.73 19.29
C ARG A 33 14.25 5.56 18.73
N VAL A 34 13.93 6.60 17.94
CA VAL A 34 14.93 7.52 17.41
C VAL A 34 15.61 8.28 18.55
N ALA A 35 14.82 8.81 19.49
CA ALA A 35 15.36 9.50 20.66
C ALA A 35 16.24 8.60 21.54
N THR A 36 15.84 7.34 21.76
CA THR A 36 16.67 6.38 22.50
C THR A 36 17.96 6.04 21.75
N GLY A 37 17.89 5.81 20.44
CA GLY A 37 19.08 5.53 19.62
C GLY A 37 20.05 6.70 19.60
N LEU A 38 19.56 7.92 19.36
CA LEU A 38 20.35 9.14 19.43
C LEU A 38 20.90 9.39 20.84
N GLY A 39 20.11 9.12 21.88
CA GLY A 39 20.55 9.23 23.27
C GLY A 39 21.68 8.26 23.63
N VAL A 40 21.64 7.03 23.13
CA VAL A 40 22.73 6.06 23.31
C VAL A 40 24.00 6.52 22.60
N VAL A 41 23.89 6.99 21.35
CA VAL A 41 25.04 7.51 20.59
C VAL A 41 25.62 8.76 21.27
N ALA A 42 24.76 9.72 21.65
CA ALA A 42 25.18 10.93 22.34
C ALA A 42 25.82 10.61 23.70
N GLY A 43 25.22 9.72 24.49
CA GLY A 43 25.78 9.27 25.77
C GLY A 43 27.13 8.58 25.61
N TRP A 44 27.30 7.74 24.59
CA TRP A 44 28.59 7.11 24.28
C TRP A 44 29.64 8.15 23.87
N MET A 45 29.30 9.11 23.01
CA MET A 45 30.19 10.19 22.62
C MET A 45 30.60 11.06 23.82
N LEU A 46 29.64 11.36 24.71
CA LEU A 46 29.86 12.18 25.90
C LEU A 46 30.74 11.45 26.92
N LEU A 47 30.52 10.15 27.13
CA LEU A 47 31.38 9.30 27.95
C LEU A 47 32.80 9.26 27.40
N ARG A 48 32.96 9.11 26.08
CA ARG A 48 34.27 9.08 25.42
C ARG A 48 35.00 10.42 25.53
N ALA A 49 34.27 11.53 25.44
CA ALA A 49 34.80 12.88 25.64
C ALA A 49 35.26 13.10 27.09
N LEU A 50 34.48 12.64 28.09
CA LEU A 50 34.83 12.70 29.51
C LEU A 50 36.07 11.85 29.86
N LEU A 51 36.24 10.71 29.20
CA LEU A 51 37.41 9.83 29.34
C LEU A 51 38.66 10.34 28.58
N GLY A 52 38.62 11.56 28.02
CA GLY A 52 39.76 12.17 27.33
C GLY A 52 40.04 11.62 25.92
N HIS A 53 39.11 10.87 25.33
CA HIS A 53 39.23 10.31 23.98
C HIS A 53 38.11 10.82 23.07
N PRO A 54 38.05 12.13 22.75
CA PRO A 54 36.97 12.65 21.91
C PRO A 54 36.92 11.95 20.54
N VAL A 55 35.71 11.70 20.04
CA VAL A 55 35.51 11.20 18.67
C VAL A 55 35.77 12.36 17.71
N VAL A 56 36.97 12.43 17.16
CA VAL A 56 37.28 13.34 16.06
C VAL A 56 36.82 12.67 14.77
N LEU A 57 35.75 13.19 14.15
CA LEU A 57 35.38 12.85 12.78
C LEU A 57 36.36 13.54 11.83
N GLY A 58 37.58 13.02 11.75
CA GLY A 58 38.52 13.36 10.68
C GLY A 58 38.19 12.58 9.41
N PRO A 59 38.60 13.05 8.22
CA PRO A 59 38.61 12.19 7.05
C PRO A 59 39.44 10.94 7.36
N PRO A 60 39.02 9.75 6.88
CA PRO A 60 39.77 8.52 7.11
C PRO A 60 41.21 8.73 6.64
N HIS A 61 42.18 8.41 7.49
CA HIS A 61 43.59 8.46 7.14
C HIS A 61 43.86 7.41 6.06
N LEU A 62 43.87 7.84 4.80
CA LEU A 62 44.22 6.97 3.69
C LEU A 62 45.75 6.88 3.64
N PRO A 63 46.34 5.67 3.70
CA PRO A 63 47.77 5.48 3.48
C PRO A 63 48.22 6.14 2.16
N ALA A 64 49.35 6.84 2.16
CA ALA A 64 49.86 7.51 0.96
C ALA A 64 50.03 6.56 -0.26
N ALA A 65 50.28 5.27 0.01
CA ALA A 65 50.35 4.22 -1.02
C ALA A 65 49.03 4.02 -1.80
N LEU A 66 47.87 4.27 -1.18
CA LEU A 66 46.55 4.16 -1.83
C LEU A 66 46.24 5.36 -2.74
N ALA A 67 46.96 6.48 -2.59
CA ALA A 67 46.74 7.66 -3.44
C ALA A 67 47.10 7.40 -4.91
N ALA A 68 48.14 6.60 -5.17
CA ALA A 68 48.53 6.22 -6.54
C ALA A 68 47.47 5.36 -7.26
N TYR A 69 46.72 4.56 -6.50
CA TYR A 69 45.63 3.73 -7.03
C TYR A 69 44.28 4.43 -7.03
N PHE A 70 44.20 5.67 -6.55
CA PHE A 70 42.93 6.40 -6.43
C PHE A 70 42.15 6.48 -7.75
N PRO A 71 42.76 6.77 -8.92
CA PRO A 71 42.02 6.80 -10.19
C PRO A 71 41.43 5.43 -10.57
N ALA A 72 42.18 4.34 -10.32
CA ALA A 72 41.72 2.98 -10.60
C ALA A 72 40.61 2.53 -9.64
N ILE A 73 40.75 2.84 -8.34
CA ILE A 73 39.72 2.56 -7.33
C ILE A 73 38.44 3.35 -7.63
N LEU A 74 38.57 4.63 -8.00
CA LEU A 74 37.44 5.48 -8.39
C LEU A 74 36.74 4.93 -9.64
N LEU A 75 37.49 4.52 -10.66
CA LEU A 75 36.94 3.90 -11.87
C LEU A 75 36.18 2.60 -11.54
N VAL A 76 36.78 1.72 -10.74
CA VAL A 76 36.12 0.47 -10.30
C VAL A 76 34.86 0.76 -9.50
N LEU A 77 34.88 1.74 -8.58
CA LEU A 77 33.71 2.17 -7.83
C LEU A 77 32.62 2.74 -8.74
N LEU A 78 32.98 3.56 -9.73
CA LEU A 78 32.04 4.13 -10.69
C LEU A 78 31.41 3.05 -11.58
N LEU A 79 32.20 2.11 -12.11
CA LEU A 79 31.69 0.98 -12.90
C LEU A 79 30.82 0.06 -12.03
N SER A 80 31.26 -0.24 -10.81
CA SER A 80 30.50 -1.04 -9.85
C SER A 80 29.18 -0.35 -9.50
N ALA A 81 29.19 0.97 -9.28
CA ALA A 81 27.97 1.74 -9.02
C ALA A 81 27.06 1.77 -10.26
N ALA A 82 27.61 1.94 -11.46
CA ALA A 82 26.84 1.93 -12.72
C ALA A 82 26.10 0.60 -12.94
N ILE A 83 26.65 -0.52 -12.48
CA ILE A 83 26.00 -1.84 -12.54
C ILE A 83 25.07 -2.05 -11.34
N LEU A 84 25.53 -1.75 -10.12
CA LEU A 84 24.85 -2.10 -8.88
C LEU A 84 23.64 -1.19 -8.60
N VAL A 85 23.72 0.11 -8.92
CA VAL A 85 22.65 1.08 -8.64
C VAL A 85 21.36 0.74 -9.41
N PRO A 86 21.39 0.49 -10.73
CA PRO A 86 20.20 0.01 -11.45
C PRO A 86 19.68 -1.32 -10.90
N MET A 87 20.58 -2.23 -10.51
CA MET A 87 20.22 -3.56 -10.00
C MET A 87 19.50 -3.48 -8.63
N LEU A 88 19.91 -2.55 -7.77
CA LEU A 88 19.24 -2.26 -6.50
C LEU A 88 17.90 -1.53 -6.71
N GLY A 89 17.80 -0.69 -7.75
CA GLY A 89 16.58 0.02 -8.14
C GLY A 89 15.47 -0.89 -8.70
N ALA A 90 15.84 -1.99 -9.38
CA ALA A 90 14.93 -2.93 -10.04
C ALA A 90 13.94 -3.66 -9.10
N GLY A 91 14.05 -3.46 -7.78
CA GLY A 91 13.13 -4.02 -6.79
C GLY A 91 12.19 -3.01 -6.13
N ARG A 92 12.23 -1.73 -6.53
CA ARG A 92 11.31 -0.72 -6.00
C ARG A 92 9.91 -0.93 -6.57
N SER A 93 8.93 -0.68 -5.74
CA SER A 93 7.52 -0.73 -6.13
C SER A 93 7.18 0.44 -7.06
N PRO A 94 6.48 0.21 -8.17
CA PRO A 94 6.19 1.24 -9.18
C PRO A 94 5.09 2.24 -8.79
N HIS A 95 4.68 2.27 -7.52
CA HIS A 95 3.54 3.10 -7.09
C HIS A 95 3.93 4.55 -6.85
N VAL A 96 2.95 5.43 -7.06
CA VAL A 96 2.95 6.80 -6.55
C VAL A 96 2.18 6.81 -5.23
N LEU A 97 2.79 7.33 -4.17
CA LEU A 97 2.17 7.45 -2.86
C LEU A 97 1.60 8.86 -2.71
N TYR A 98 0.28 8.96 -2.52
CA TYR A 98 -0.39 10.20 -2.12
C TYR A 98 -0.74 10.11 -0.64
N ARG A 99 -0.36 11.13 0.12
CA ARG A 99 -0.76 11.28 1.52
C ARG A 99 -2.15 11.91 1.61
N PRO A 100 -2.90 11.69 2.69
CA PRO A 100 -4.23 12.28 2.85
C PRO A 100 -4.28 13.80 2.65
N GLY A 101 -3.23 14.53 3.06
CA GLY A 101 -3.15 15.99 2.89
C GLY A 101 -2.80 16.46 1.47
N GLU A 102 -2.33 15.56 0.59
CA GLU A 102 -1.97 15.86 -0.80
C GLU A 102 -3.15 15.61 -1.76
N ILE A 103 -4.23 14.98 -1.28
CA ILE A 103 -5.43 14.69 -2.06
C ILE A 103 -6.42 15.84 -1.86
N ASP A 104 -6.71 16.55 -2.96
CA ASP A 104 -7.58 17.73 -3.01
C ASP A 104 -9.06 17.41 -3.27
N VAL A 105 -9.40 16.13 -3.30
CA VAL A 105 -10.74 15.62 -3.64
C VAL A 105 -11.34 14.88 -2.45
N SER A 106 -12.57 15.22 -2.09
CA SER A 106 -13.40 14.53 -1.09
C SER A 106 -14.58 13.80 -1.75
N LEU A 107 -15.29 12.95 -1.00
CA LEU A 107 -16.49 12.29 -1.52
C LEU A 107 -17.60 13.30 -1.87
N ALA A 108 -17.65 14.44 -1.17
CA ALA A 108 -18.60 15.51 -1.45
C ALA A 108 -18.37 16.13 -2.83
N ASP A 109 -17.16 16.05 -3.38
CA ASP A 109 -16.79 16.60 -4.68
C ASP A 109 -17.17 15.66 -5.84
N VAL A 110 -17.56 14.41 -5.55
CA VAL A 110 -18.00 13.45 -6.57
C VAL A 110 -19.47 13.69 -6.91
N LYS A 111 -19.72 14.38 -8.03
CA LYS A 111 -21.07 14.74 -8.49
C LYS A 111 -21.60 13.80 -9.56
N GLY A 112 -22.93 13.68 -9.66
CA GLY A 112 -23.60 12.91 -10.70
C GLY A 112 -23.47 11.38 -10.62
N ALA A 113 -22.95 10.84 -9.52
CA ALA A 113 -22.73 9.41 -9.30
C ALA A 113 -23.28 8.92 -7.95
N GLY A 114 -24.44 9.41 -7.51
CA GLY A 114 -24.98 9.18 -6.17
C GLY A 114 -25.07 7.71 -5.74
N VAL A 115 -25.54 6.82 -6.63
CA VAL A 115 -25.63 5.37 -6.35
C VAL A 115 -24.24 4.77 -6.09
N VAL A 116 -23.24 5.20 -6.86
CA VAL A 116 -21.85 4.73 -6.71
C VAL A 116 -21.25 5.26 -5.41
N VAL A 117 -21.50 6.53 -5.07
CA VAL A 117 -21.07 7.13 -3.79
C VAL A 117 -21.63 6.34 -2.61
N GLU A 118 -22.91 5.95 -2.65
CA GLU A 118 -23.53 5.19 -1.56
C GLU A 118 -22.86 3.83 -1.34
N GLU A 119 -22.60 3.09 -2.42
CA GLU A 119 -21.90 1.80 -2.38
C GLU A 119 -20.45 1.92 -1.88
N VAL A 120 -19.78 2.99 -2.29
CA VAL A 120 -18.44 3.34 -1.81
C VAL A 120 -18.45 3.65 -0.31
N VAL A 121 -19.43 4.42 0.18
CA VAL A 121 -19.57 4.75 1.61
C VAL A 121 -19.78 3.48 2.43
N LYS A 122 -20.65 2.55 1.98
CA LYS A 122 -20.81 1.22 2.64
C LYS A 122 -19.48 0.48 2.74
N THR A 123 -18.68 0.51 1.67
CA THR A 123 -17.37 -0.14 1.63
C THR A 123 -16.36 0.51 2.59
N LEU A 124 -16.32 1.86 2.63
CA LEU A 124 -15.48 2.61 3.56
C LEU A 124 -15.87 2.36 5.02
N ASN A 125 -17.15 2.27 5.33
CA ASN A 125 -17.63 1.96 6.67
C ASN A 125 -17.07 0.63 7.16
N LEU A 126 -17.10 -0.41 6.32
CA LEU A 126 -16.52 -1.72 6.64
C LEU A 126 -14.99 -1.66 6.79
N PHE A 127 -14.32 -0.91 5.91
CA PHE A 127 -12.87 -0.72 5.96
C PHE A 127 -12.43 0.02 7.23
N LEU A 128 -13.13 1.07 7.64
CA LEU A 128 -12.81 1.80 8.86
C LEU A 128 -13.15 0.98 10.10
N ALA A 129 -14.26 0.24 10.10
CA ALA A 129 -14.67 -0.64 11.19
C ALA A 129 -13.90 -1.98 11.24
N PHE A 130 -12.79 -2.12 10.51
CA PHE A 130 -12.00 -3.34 10.35
C PHE A 130 -11.71 -4.07 11.67
N LYS A 131 -11.29 -3.31 12.69
CA LYS A 131 -10.92 -3.88 14.00
C LYS A 131 -12.13 -4.48 14.71
N THR A 132 -13.19 -3.70 14.82
CA THR A 132 -14.46 -4.11 15.44
C THR A 132 -15.07 -5.32 14.73
N PHE A 133 -15.07 -5.30 13.39
CA PHE A 133 -15.59 -6.40 12.57
C PHE A 133 -14.84 -7.72 12.83
N ARG A 134 -13.51 -7.67 12.84
CA ARG A 134 -12.70 -8.85 13.04
C ARG A 134 -12.72 -9.37 14.49
N GLU A 135 -12.63 -8.47 15.46
CA GLU A 135 -12.48 -8.85 16.88
C GLU A 135 -13.79 -9.22 17.55
N ARG A 136 -14.90 -8.57 17.18
CA ARG A 136 -16.21 -8.79 17.82
C ARG A 136 -17.16 -9.65 16.98
N MET A 137 -17.13 -9.53 15.65
CA MET A 137 -18.06 -10.23 14.77
C MET A 137 -17.47 -11.50 14.13
N GLY A 138 -16.16 -11.76 14.29
CA GLY A 138 -15.49 -12.96 13.78
C GLY A 138 -15.41 -13.06 12.25
N GLY A 139 -15.77 -11.99 11.52
CA GLY A 139 -15.74 -11.96 10.05
C GLY A 139 -14.41 -11.46 9.47
N SER A 140 -14.14 -11.82 8.22
CA SER A 140 -13.08 -11.19 7.43
C SER A 140 -13.64 -9.99 6.66
N PRO A 141 -13.17 -8.76 6.93
CA PRO A 141 -13.63 -7.59 6.18
C PRO A 141 -13.19 -7.69 4.72
N ARG A 142 -13.97 -7.09 3.83
CA ARG A 142 -13.67 -7.05 2.39
C ARG A 142 -12.37 -6.28 2.18
N ARG A 143 -11.42 -6.89 1.45
CA ARG A 143 -10.08 -6.31 1.25
C ARG A 143 -9.84 -5.88 -0.19
N ALA A 144 -10.68 -6.27 -1.14
CA ALA A 144 -10.54 -5.83 -2.52
C ALA A 144 -11.90 -5.62 -3.20
N ILE A 145 -12.02 -4.53 -3.96
CA ILE A 145 -13.21 -4.17 -4.75
C ILE A 145 -12.80 -3.86 -6.18
N LEU A 146 -13.68 -4.12 -7.15
CA LEU A 146 -13.46 -3.79 -8.55
C LEU A 146 -14.33 -2.58 -8.93
N PHE A 147 -13.71 -1.59 -9.55
CA PHE A 147 -14.38 -0.49 -10.24
C PHE A 147 -14.45 -0.83 -11.72
N GLU A 148 -15.66 -0.94 -12.23
CA GLU A 148 -15.93 -1.30 -13.62
C GLU A 148 -16.69 -0.17 -14.30
N GLY A 149 -16.45 0.05 -15.59
CA GLY A 149 -17.27 0.92 -16.41
C GLY A 149 -16.45 1.69 -17.44
N PRO A 150 -17.07 2.51 -18.29
CA PRO A 150 -16.41 3.23 -19.37
C PRO A 150 -15.27 4.15 -18.88
N PRO A 151 -14.28 4.48 -19.73
CA PRO A 151 -13.28 5.47 -19.39
C PRO A 151 -13.93 6.84 -19.16
N GLY A 152 -13.34 7.65 -18.28
CA GLY A 152 -13.83 9.02 -18.01
C GLY A 152 -15.00 9.12 -17.01
N THR A 153 -15.50 8.01 -16.45
CA THR A 153 -16.59 8.01 -15.45
C THR A 153 -16.12 8.34 -14.01
N GLY A 154 -14.86 8.74 -13.83
CA GLY A 154 -14.36 9.19 -12.54
C GLY A 154 -13.89 8.09 -11.58
N LYS A 155 -13.61 6.86 -12.05
CA LYS A 155 -13.09 5.75 -11.22
C LYS A 155 -11.89 6.15 -10.34
N THR A 156 -10.87 6.74 -10.97
CA THR A 156 -9.65 7.20 -10.27
C THR A 156 -9.93 8.40 -9.36
N TYR A 157 -10.88 9.26 -9.72
CA TYR A 157 -11.32 10.41 -8.92
C TYR A 157 -12.02 9.94 -7.63
N MET A 158 -12.95 8.99 -7.75
CA MET A 158 -13.63 8.35 -6.62
C MET A 158 -12.66 7.64 -5.67
N ALA A 159 -11.67 6.91 -6.21
CA ALA A 159 -10.70 6.21 -5.37
C ALA A 159 -9.82 7.17 -4.54
N LYS A 160 -9.43 8.32 -5.11
CA LYS A 160 -8.74 9.38 -4.37
C LYS A 160 -9.63 9.96 -3.27
N ALA A 161 -10.89 10.27 -3.61
CA ALA A 161 -11.90 10.77 -2.67
C ALA A 161 -12.09 9.82 -1.47
N MET A 162 -12.15 8.51 -1.73
CA MET A 162 -12.22 7.48 -0.69
C MET A 162 -11.04 7.52 0.28
N ALA A 163 -9.81 7.65 -0.24
CA ALA A 163 -8.63 7.68 0.59
C ALA A 163 -8.54 8.96 1.43
N ARG A 164 -8.98 10.09 0.87
CA ARG A 164 -9.09 11.36 1.59
C ARG A 164 -10.09 11.26 2.73
N GLU A 165 -11.27 10.70 2.46
CA GLU A 165 -12.34 10.51 3.44
C GLU A 165 -11.90 9.58 4.57
N ALA A 166 -11.28 8.45 4.23
CA ALA A 166 -10.73 7.53 5.23
C ALA A 166 -9.49 8.09 5.96
N GLY A 167 -8.92 9.19 5.46
CA GLY A 167 -7.72 9.81 6.02
C GLY A 167 -6.49 8.90 5.98
N VAL A 168 -6.37 8.02 4.98
CA VAL A 168 -5.29 7.01 4.86
C VAL A 168 -4.44 7.22 3.59
N PRO A 169 -3.19 6.74 3.55
CA PRO A 169 -2.37 6.84 2.35
C PRO A 169 -2.98 6.10 1.16
N PHE A 170 -2.83 6.69 -0.01
CA PHE A 170 -3.30 6.17 -1.30
C PHE A 170 -2.11 5.78 -2.17
N LEU A 171 -1.97 4.49 -2.47
CA LEU A 171 -0.91 3.97 -3.34
C LEU A 171 -1.50 3.73 -4.73
N PHE A 172 -1.18 4.59 -5.68
CA PHE A 172 -1.64 4.50 -7.06
C PHE A 172 -0.61 3.79 -7.94
N VAL A 173 -1.07 2.88 -8.80
CA VAL A 173 -0.24 2.25 -9.82
C VAL A 173 -1.07 1.97 -11.07
N SER A 174 -0.55 2.32 -12.25
CA SER A 174 -1.11 1.82 -13.52
C SER A 174 -0.58 0.42 -13.78
N SER A 175 -1.44 -0.49 -14.25
CA SER A 175 -1.05 -1.89 -14.47
C SER A 175 0.05 -2.06 -15.51
N SER A 176 0.14 -1.15 -16.48
CA SER A 176 1.26 -1.05 -17.43
C SER A 176 2.61 -0.92 -16.72
N ALA A 177 2.67 -0.27 -15.55
CA ALA A 177 3.90 -0.10 -14.79
C ALA A 177 4.45 -1.41 -14.19
N PHE A 178 3.58 -2.43 -14.04
CA PHE A 178 4.02 -3.77 -13.65
C PHE A 178 4.69 -4.50 -14.81
N GLN A 179 4.29 -4.22 -16.05
CA GLN A 179 4.88 -4.86 -17.23
C GLN A 179 6.39 -4.55 -17.30
N SER A 180 7.18 -5.56 -17.65
CA SER A 180 8.63 -5.46 -17.84
C SER A 180 9.01 -6.42 -18.95
N MET A 181 9.98 -6.03 -19.78
CA MET A 181 10.55 -6.89 -20.81
C MET A 181 11.34 -8.08 -20.21
N TYR A 182 11.69 -8.00 -18.93
CA TYR A 182 12.47 -9.02 -18.24
C TYR A 182 11.58 -9.99 -17.46
N TYR A 183 11.74 -11.29 -17.76
CA TYR A 183 11.04 -12.38 -17.08
C TYR A 183 11.22 -12.30 -15.55
N GLY A 184 10.14 -12.53 -14.80
CA GLY A 184 10.13 -12.53 -13.33
C GLY A 184 10.20 -11.15 -12.64
N GLN A 185 10.56 -10.07 -13.36
CA GLN A 185 10.54 -8.72 -12.79
C GLN A 185 9.13 -8.22 -12.49
N THR A 186 8.14 -8.57 -13.34
CA THR A 186 6.73 -8.22 -13.14
C THR A 186 6.22 -8.75 -11.80
N ASN A 187 6.45 -10.04 -11.51
CA ASN A 187 6.03 -10.65 -10.25
C ASN A 187 6.74 -10.00 -9.05
N ARG A 188 8.03 -9.64 -9.19
CA ARG A 188 8.76 -8.89 -8.16
C ARG A 188 8.16 -7.50 -7.92
N LYS A 189 7.75 -6.78 -8.97
CA LYS A 189 7.09 -5.48 -8.86
C LYS A 189 5.75 -5.61 -8.14
N ILE A 190 4.90 -6.61 -8.48
CA ILE A 190 3.65 -6.89 -7.75
C ILE A 190 3.93 -7.15 -6.26
N ARG A 191 4.85 -8.05 -5.94
CA ARG A 191 5.23 -8.34 -4.55
C ARG A 191 5.71 -7.09 -3.82
N SER A 192 6.50 -6.25 -4.49
CA SER A 192 7.01 -5.01 -3.90
C SER A 192 5.90 -3.98 -3.65
N TYR A 193 4.92 -3.86 -4.55
CA TYR A 193 3.74 -3.02 -4.40
C TYR A 193 2.91 -3.44 -3.19
N PHE A 194 2.51 -4.71 -3.09
CA PHE A 194 1.75 -5.21 -1.95
C PHE A 194 2.55 -5.18 -0.65
N LYS A 195 3.89 -5.30 -0.71
CA LYS A 195 4.77 -5.10 0.45
C LYS A 195 4.75 -3.64 0.91
N ALA A 196 4.78 -2.68 -0.02
CA ALA A 196 4.69 -1.25 0.29
C ALA A 196 3.31 -0.89 0.86
N LEU A 197 2.23 -1.41 0.27
CA LEU A 197 0.86 -1.22 0.75
C LEU A 197 0.68 -1.75 2.19
N ARG A 198 1.13 -2.98 2.45
CA ARG A 198 1.15 -3.56 3.80
C ARG A 198 2.04 -2.81 4.79
N LYS A 199 3.09 -2.13 4.31
CA LYS A 199 3.94 -1.30 5.16
C LYS A 199 3.22 -0.01 5.52
N ALA A 200 2.66 0.71 4.54
CA ALA A 200 1.89 1.93 4.74
C ALA A 200 0.72 1.70 5.69
N ALA A 201 -0.08 0.65 5.48
CA ALA A 201 -1.21 0.32 6.34
C ALA A 201 -0.83 0.08 7.80
N ARG A 202 0.32 -0.57 8.05
CA ARG A 202 0.79 -0.81 9.44
C ARG A 202 1.34 0.43 10.11
N GLU A 203 1.92 1.35 9.35
CA GLU A 203 2.47 2.61 9.86
C GLU A 203 1.36 3.63 10.13
N GLU A 204 0.36 3.70 9.26
CA GLU A 204 -0.64 4.77 9.22
C GLU A 204 -2.04 4.35 9.70
N GLY A 205 -2.22 3.09 10.13
CA GLY A 205 -3.48 2.55 10.65
C GLY A 205 -4.40 1.93 9.58
N GLY A 206 -4.21 2.31 8.32
CA GLY A 206 -4.82 1.70 7.15
C GLY A 206 -4.19 2.25 5.88
N ALA A 207 -4.41 1.62 4.72
CA ALA A 207 -4.01 2.15 3.42
C ALA A 207 -4.93 1.65 2.31
N ILE A 208 -5.13 2.48 1.28
CA ILE A 208 -5.85 2.13 0.06
C ILE A 208 -4.83 1.97 -1.07
N GLY A 209 -4.87 0.84 -1.76
CA GLY A 209 -4.12 0.60 -2.98
C GLY A 209 -5.04 0.69 -4.19
N PHE A 210 -4.65 1.38 -5.24
CA PHE A 210 -5.41 1.50 -6.48
C PHE A 210 -4.58 1.01 -7.67
N ILE A 211 -5.11 0.01 -8.36
CA ILE A 211 -4.53 -0.58 -9.56
C ILE A 211 -5.42 -0.18 -10.75
N GLU A 212 -4.93 0.74 -11.56
CA GLU A 212 -5.62 1.18 -12.78
C GLU A 212 -5.37 0.21 -13.94
N GLU A 213 -6.33 0.05 -14.84
CA GLU A 213 -6.25 -0.83 -16.02
C GLU A 213 -5.86 -2.27 -15.64
N ILE A 214 -6.51 -2.83 -14.61
CA ILE A 214 -6.19 -4.16 -14.09
C ILE A 214 -6.36 -5.26 -15.13
N ASP A 215 -7.19 -5.04 -16.15
CA ASP A 215 -7.34 -5.89 -17.33
C ASP A 215 -6.01 -6.11 -18.08
N ALA A 216 -5.11 -5.12 -18.10
CA ALA A 216 -3.80 -5.25 -18.76
C ALA A 216 -2.87 -6.32 -18.14
N ILE A 217 -3.10 -6.68 -16.87
CA ILE A 217 -2.36 -7.73 -16.15
C ILE A 217 -3.24 -8.89 -15.68
N GLY A 218 -4.55 -8.74 -15.80
CA GLY A 218 -5.58 -9.62 -15.27
C GLY A 218 -6.34 -10.40 -16.34
N ALA A 219 -6.05 -10.20 -17.63
CA ALA A 219 -6.81 -10.82 -18.71
C ALA A 219 -6.65 -12.35 -18.77
N ALA A 220 -7.78 -13.06 -18.84
CA ALA A 220 -7.80 -14.49 -19.15
C ALA A 220 -7.59 -14.68 -20.65
N ARG A 221 -6.34 -14.91 -21.10
CA ARG A 221 -6.13 -15.32 -22.50
C ARG A 221 -6.57 -16.77 -22.71
N SER A 222 -7.81 -16.95 -23.20
CA SER A 222 -8.34 -18.20 -23.75
C SER A 222 -8.09 -18.29 -25.27
N GLY A 223 -7.20 -19.19 -25.72
CA GLY A 223 -7.04 -19.76 -27.10
C GLY A 223 -6.79 -18.78 -28.26
N MET A 224 -5.90 -18.93 -29.25
CA MET A 224 -5.09 -20.03 -29.80
C MET A 224 -3.79 -19.43 -30.41
N GLY A 225 -2.72 -20.21 -30.48
CA GLY A 225 -1.56 -19.96 -31.36
C GLY A 225 -0.27 -19.46 -30.71
N ALA A 226 0.84 -20.11 -31.07
CA ALA A 226 2.26 -19.79 -30.83
C ALA A 226 2.87 -20.12 -29.45
N SER A 227 3.93 -20.92 -29.50
CA SER A 227 4.45 -21.83 -28.48
C SER A 227 5.73 -21.37 -27.76
N THR A 228 6.04 -20.07 -27.66
CA THR A 228 7.34 -19.65 -27.09
C THR A 228 7.35 -18.41 -26.18
N GLY A 229 6.20 -17.82 -25.83
CA GLY A 229 6.13 -16.63 -24.94
C GLY A 229 5.14 -16.71 -23.76
N ARG A 230 4.61 -17.91 -23.48
CA ARG A 230 3.32 -18.13 -22.78
C ARG A 230 3.35 -18.04 -21.25
N GLU A 231 4.50 -18.19 -20.60
CA GLU A 231 4.58 -18.23 -19.12
C GLU A 231 4.55 -16.85 -18.44
N GLY A 232 4.94 -15.79 -19.16
CA GLY A 232 5.22 -14.50 -18.55
C GLY A 232 4.00 -13.80 -17.94
N ILE A 233 2.81 -13.90 -18.56
CA ILE A 233 1.59 -13.16 -18.17
C ILE A 233 0.67 -13.98 -17.26
N SER A 234 0.51 -15.29 -17.49
CA SER A 234 -0.26 -16.16 -16.58
C SER A 234 0.35 -16.18 -15.16
N GLY A 235 1.69 -16.09 -15.06
CA GLY A 235 2.37 -15.93 -13.78
C GLY A 235 2.02 -14.63 -13.03
N VAL A 236 1.62 -13.58 -13.74
CA VAL A 236 1.26 -12.26 -13.17
C VAL A 236 -0.09 -12.32 -12.49
N VAL A 237 -1.09 -12.89 -13.16
CA VAL A 237 -2.42 -13.14 -12.59
C VAL A 237 -2.27 -13.98 -11.33
N ASN A 238 -1.56 -15.11 -11.41
CA ASN A 238 -1.35 -15.97 -10.25
C ASN A 238 -0.64 -15.26 -9.08
N GLU A 239 0.39 -14.45 -9.35
CA GLU A 239 1.04 -13.65 -8.29
C GLU A 239 0.07 -12.62 -7.68
N LEU A 240 -0.75 -11.97 -8.48
CA LEU A 240 -1.78 -11.05 -8.00
C LEU A 240 -2.80 -11.77 -7.10
N LEU A 241 -3.25 -12.96 -7.51
CA LEU A 241 -4.13 -13.82 -6.71
C LEU A 241 -3.50 -14.19 -5.36
N ILE A 242 -2.22 -14.57 -5.36
CA ILE A 242 -1.47 -14.89 -4.14
C ILE A 242 -1.41 -13.66 -3.23
N GLN A 243 -1.11 -12.47 -3.76
CA GLN A 243 -1.02 -11.26 -2.94
C GLN A 243 -2.37 -10.83 -2.36
N LEU A 244 -3.47 -10.96 -3.11
CA LEU A 244 -4.83 -10.66 -2.65
C LEU A 244 -5.28 -11.61 -1.53
N GLN A 245 -4.74 -12.83 -1.47
CA GLN A 245 -5.03 -13.77 -0.37
C GLN A 245 -4.10 -13.57 0.85
N SER A 246 -2.93 -12.93 0.67
CA SER A 246 -1.82 -12.98 1.62
C SER A 246 -1.54 -11.65 2.37
N PHE A 247 -2.59 -10.93 2.75
CA PHE A 247 -2.46 -9.63 3.42
C PHE A 247 -1.93 -9.71 4.88
N ASP A 248 -2.08 -10.84 5.55
CA ASP A 248 -1.75 -11.02 6.97
C ASP A 248 -0.31 -11.46 7.24
N THR A 249 0.49 -11.52 6.18
CA THR A 249 1.88 -11.95 6.26
C THR A 249 2.75 -11.00 7.10
N PRO A 250 3.48 -11.51 8.12
CA PRO A 250 4.30 -10.69 9.00
C PRO A 250 5.47 -10.01 8.27
N THR A 251 5.84 -8.82 8.74
CA THR A 251 7.01 -8.08 8.26
C THR A 251 8.31 -8.88 8.48
N GLY A 252 9.34 -8.68 7.64
CA GLY A 252 10.63 -9.38 7.75
C GLY A 252 11.24 -9.40 9.15
N GLY A 253 11.30 -8.25 9.83
CA GLY A 253 11.80 -8.17 11.20
C GLY A 253 10.96 -8.95 12.21
N ARG A 254 9.63 -9.01 12.03
CA ARG A 254 8.75 -9.85 12.87
C ARG A 254 8.97 -11.35 12.59
N ARG A 255 9.19 -11.74 11.34
CA ARG A 255 9.54 -13.12 11.00
C ARG A 255 10.84 -13.54 11.67
N MET A 256 11.86 -12.67 11.64
CA MET A 256 13.13 -12.95 12.31
C MET A 256 12.97 -13.06 13.83
N ARG A 257 12.19 -12.18 14.46
CA ARG A 257 11.86 -12.28 15.89
C ARG A 257 11.10 -13.56 16.21
N ASN A 258 10.07 -13.89 15.44
CA ASN A 258 9.28 -15.11 15.64
C ASN A 258 10.16 -16.35 15.46
N TRP A 259 11.02 -16.38 14.44
CA TRP A 259 12.02 -17.44 14.26
C TRP A 259 13.00 -17.58 15.44
N GLY A 260 13.31 -16.47 16.13
CA GLY A 260 14.06 -16.48 17.38
C GLY A 260 13.25 -17.06 18.54
N ILE A 261 12.00 -16.62 18.71
CA ILE A 261 11.06 -17.16 19.71
C ILE A 261 10.85 -18.67 19.50
N ASP A 262 10.58 -19.09 18.27
CA ASP A 262 10.39 -20.50 17.91
C ASP A 262 11.67 -21.32 18.09
N ARG A 263 12.86 -20.69 17.98
CA ARG A 263 14.11 -21.34 18.37
C ARG A 263 14.10 -21.62 19.86
N VAL A 264 13.85 -20.60 20.68
CA VAL A 264 13.90 -20.70 22.14
C VAL A 264 12.82 -21.67 22.64
N ASN A 265 11.60 -21.58 22.13
CA ASN A 265 10.48 -22.43 22.50
C ASN A 265 10.72 -23.92 22.24
N ARG A 266 11.64 -24.29 21.33
CA ARG A 266 12.05 -25.69 21.13
C ARG A 266 12.85 -26.26 22.31
N TRP A 267 13.47 -25.42 23.12
CA TRP A 267 14.28 -25.84 24.28
C TRP A 267 13.52 -25.64 25.60
N VAL A 268 12.32 -25.07 25.55
CA VAL A 268 11.54 -24.69 26.72
C VAL A 268 10.29 -25.56 26.81
N PRO A 269 9.99 -26.16 27.99
CA PRO A 269 8.79 -26.95 28.18
C PRO A 269 7.53 -26.12 27.91
N THR A 270 6.46 -26.78 27.46
CA THR A 270 5.24 -26.16 26.91
C THR A 270 4.59 -25.11 27.83
N HIS A 271 4.71 -25.25 29.15
CA HIS A 271 4.17 -24.31 30.14
C HIS A 271 5.00 -23.01 30.33
N ARG A 272 6.20 -22.92 29.75
CA ARG A 272 7.07 -21.73 29.78
C ARG A 272 7.37 -21.12 28.41
N GLN A 273 6.71 -21.62 27.36
CA GLN A 273 6.92 -21.11 26.01
C GLN A 273 6.55 -19.63 25.93
N LEU A 274 7.38 -18.88 25.19
CA LEU A 274 7.15 -17.47 24.94
C LEU A 274 6.05 -17.32 23.89
N ASP A 275 5.04 -16.52 24.20
CA ASP A 275 3.96 -16.23 23.26
C ASP A 275 4.49 -15.42 22.07
N ALA A 276 4.44 -16.04 20.89
CA ALA A 276 4.69 -15.32 19.65
C ALA A 276 3.58 -14.29 19.43
N PRO A 277 3.91 -12.99 19.24
CA PRO A 277 2.88 -11.98 19.08
C PRO A 277 2.04 -12.24 17.83
N ARG A 278 0.72 -12.34 17.99
CA ARG A 278 -0.22 -12.62 16.89
C ARG A 278 -0.04 -11.59 15.77
N PRO A 279 0.00 -12.02 14.50
CA PRO A 279 0.10 -11.09 13.39
C PRO A 279 -1.15 -10.20 13.35
N HIS A 280 -0.98 -8.91 13.65
CA HIS A 280 -2.03 -7.94 13.34
C HIS A 280 -2.17 -7.83 11.83
N ALA A 281 -3.32 -8.28 11.32
CA ALA A 281 -3.72 -8.03 9.93
C ALA A 281 -3.63 -6.53 9.63
N ALA A 282 -3.06 -6.20 8.48
CA ALA A 282 -3.02 -4.82 8.03
C ALA A 282 -4.41 -4.45 7.47
N ASN A 283 -4.94 -3.30 7.88
CA ASN A 283 -6.18 -2.77 7.32
C ASN A 283 -5.90 -2.23 5.92
N ILE A 284 -6.27 -3.00 4.89
CA ILE A 284 -5.97 -2.71 3.49
C ILE A 284 -7.24 -2.85 2.68
N LEU A 285 -7.47 -1.88 1.80
CA LEU A 285 -8.45 -1.95 0.73
C LEU A 285 -7.71 -1.82 -0.61
N VAL A 286 -7.87 -2.81 -1.48
CA VAL A 286 -7.36 -2.78 -2.85
C VAL A 286 -8.51 -2.47 -3.79
N ILE A 287 -8.36 -1.47 -4.63
CA ILE A 287 -9.32 -1.10 -5.65
C ILE A 287 -8.67 -1.42 -7.00
N GLY A 288 -9.23 -2.36 -7.74
CA GLY A 288 -8.87 -2.58 -9.14
C GLY A 288 -9.81 -1.78 -10.02
N ALA A 289 -9.33 -1.10 -11.04
CA ALA A 289 -10.17 -0.42 -12.02
C ALA A 289 -9.98 -1.01 -13.40
N THR A 290 -11.07 -1.37 -14.07
CA THR A 290 -11.08 -1.88 -15.45
C THR A 290 -12.15 -1.17 -16.27
N ASN A 291 -11.93 -1.09 -17.58
CA ASN A 291 -12.97 -0.70 -18.54
C ASN A 291 -13.65 -1.92 -19.17
N ARG A 292 -13.08 -3.12 -19.01
CA ARG A 292 -13.51 -4.39 -19.62
C ARG A 292 -13.43 -5.49 -18.56
N ALA A 293 -14.49 -5.70 -17.80
CA ALA A 293 -14.50 -6.71 -16.75
C ALA A 293 -14.64 -8.13 -17.33
N GLU A 294 -15.25 -8.25 -18.51
CA GLU A 294 -15.43 -9.49 -19.25
C GLU A 294 -14.11 -10.15 -19.68
N ASP A 295 -13.06 -9.35 -19.88
CA ASP A 295 -11.73 -9.84 -20.25
C ASP A 295 -10.95 -10.38 -19.04
N LEU A 296 -11.38 -10.03 -17.82
CA LEU A 296 -10.66 -10.34 -16.59
C LEU A 296 -10.78 -11.84 -16.25
N ASP A 297 -9.71 -12.43 -15.71
CA ASP A 297 -9.73 -13.81 -15.25
C ASP A 297 -10.81 -14.01 -14.18
N PRO A 298 -11.78 -14.93 -14.36
CA PRO A 298 -12.85 -15.18 -13.39
C PRO A 298 -12.32 -15.55 -12.00
N ALA A 299 -11.09 -16.05 -11.90
CA ALA A 299 -10.42 -16.30 -10.64
C ALA A 299 -10.27 -15.01 -9.81
N LEU A 300 -10.03 -13.85 -10.44
CA LEU A 300 -9.90 -12.57 -9.75
C LEU A 300 -11.21 -12.11 -9.07
N MET A 301 -12.36 -12.54 -9.61
CA MET A 301 -13.70 -12.17 -9.13
C MET A 301 -14.25 -13.10 -8.03
N ARG A 302 -13.48 -14.11 -7.61
CA ARG A 302 -13.92 -15.05 -6.56
C ARG A 302 -13.92 -14.39 -5.16
N PRO A 303 -14.75 -14.88 -4.23
CA PRO A 303 -14.76 -14.40 -2.85
C PRO A 303 -13.37 -14.38 -2.20
N GLY A 304 -13.08 -13.32 -1.45
CA GLY A 304 -11.77 -13.08 -0.84
C GLY A 304 -10.73 -12.42 -1.78
N ARG A 305 -11.11 -12.11 -3.02
CA ARG A 305 -10.35 -11.30 -3.99
C ARG A 305 -11.20 -10.08 -4.34
N PHE A 306 -11.47 -9.80 -5.62
CA PHE A 306 -12.42 -8.76 -6.03
C PHE A 306 -13.86 -9.27 -5.91
N ASP A 307 -14.30 -9.45 -4.66
CA ASP A 307 -15.59 -10.06 -4.32
C ASP A 307 -16.80 -9.15 -4.54
N ARG A 308 -16.56 -7.85 -4.78
CA ARG A 308 -17.57 -6.84 -5.10
C ARG A 308 -17.11 -5.99 -6.28
N ALA A 309 -17.92 -5.97 -7.34
CA ALA A 309 -17.81 -5.01 -8.42
C ALA A 309 -18.76 -3.83 -8.16
N ILE A 310 -18.26 -2.61 -8.34
CA ILE A 310 -19.03 -1.37 -8.33
C ILE A 310 -18.97 -0.82 -9.75
N TYR A 311 -20.13 -0.73 -10.38
CA TYR A 311 -20.26 -0.29 -11.76
C TYR A 311 -20.42 1.24 -11.83
N PHE A 312 -19.62 1.87 -12.69
CA PHE A 312 -19.61 3.29 -12.98
C PHE A 312 -20.21 3.51 -14.35
N ASP A 313 -21.48 3.89 -14.38
CA ASP A 313 -22.16 4.21 -15.63
C ASP A 313 -21.91 5.66 -16.07
N LEU A 314 -22.30 5.97 -17.30
CA LEU A 314 -22.36 7.34 -17.79
C LEU A 314 -23.35 8.16 -16.95
N PRO A 315 -23.01 9.40 -16.59
CA PRO A 315 -23.88 10.22 -15.77
C PRO A 315 -25.20 10.54 -16.50
N SER A 316 -26.29 10.46 -15.74
CA SER A 316 -27.63 10.85 -16.20
C SER A 316 -27.67 12.34 -16.58
N ARG A 317 -28.78 12.80 -17.18
CA ARG A 317 -28.94 14.22 -17.52
C ARG A 317 -28.83 15.12 -16.28
N SER A 318 -29.42 14.71 -15.16
CA SER A 318 -29.29 15.44 -13.89
C SER A 318 -27.85 15.39 -13.36
N GLY A 319 -27.23 14.21 -13.39
CA GLY A 319 -25.84 14.05 -12.92
C GLY A 319 -24.84 14.87 -13.73
N ARG A 320 -25.02 14.96 -15.06
CA ARG A 320 -24.21 15.85 -15.93
C ARG A 320 -24.36 17.31 -15.54
N ARG A 321 -25.57 17.76 -15.20
CA ARG A 321 -25.82 19.12 -14.73
C ARG A 321 -25.09 19.40 -13.42
N GLU A 322 -25.19 18.49 -12.43
CA GLU A 322 -24.46 18.63 -11.16
C GLU A 322 -22.95 18.74 -11.34
N ILE A 323 -22.38 17.95 -12.25
CA ILE A 323 -20.95 17.99 -12.58
C ILE A 323 -20.57 19.36 -13.17
N ILE A 324 -21.35 19.85 -14.14
CA ILE A 324 -21.11 21.15 -14.78
C ILE A 324 -21.21 22.27 -13.75
N ASP A 325 -22.28 22.29 -12.97
CA ASP A 325 -22.53 23.33 -11.96
C ASP A 325 -21.39 23.38 -10.93
N TYR A 326 -20.89 22.21 -10.50
CA TYR A 326 -19.76 22.11 -9.57
C TYR A 326 -18.45 22.70 -10.16
N TYR A 327 -18.08 22.33 -11.39
CA TYR A 327 -16.85 22.84 -11.99
C TYR A 327 -16.93 24.32 -12.36
N LEU A 328 -18.12 24.81 -12.76
CA LEU A 328 -18.35 26.23 -12.97
C LEU A 328 -18.19 27.02 -11.67
N ALA A 329 -18.79 26.55 -10.58
CA ALA A 329 -18.65 27.19 -9.26
C ALA A 329 -17.20 27.23 -8.79
N ARG A 330 -16.44 26.13 -8.95
CA ARG A 330 -15.03 26.07 -8.56
C ARG A 330 -14.16 27.04 -9.36
N ARG A 331 -14.45 27.23 -10.65
CA ARG A 331 -13.74 28.19 -11.51
C ARG A 331 -14.07 29.64 -11.18
N LEU A 332 -15.30 29.92 -10.73
CA LEU A 332 -15.69 31.27 -10.30
C LEU A 332 -15.08 31.64 -8.93
N ALA A 333 -14.71 30.65 -8.12
CA ALA A 333 -14.09 30.85 -6.81
C ALA A 333 -12.55 30.96 -6.84
N SER A 334 -11.91 30.68 -7.99
CA SER A 334 -10.47 30.76 -8.21
C SER A 334 -10.07 32.04 -8.92
#